data_AF-A0A5K1E766-F1
#
_entry.id   AF-A0A5K1E766-F1
#
_cell.length_a   1.000
_cell.length_b   1.000
_cell.length_c   1.000
_cell.angle_alpha   90.00
_cell.angle_beta   90.00
_cell.angle_gamma   90.00
#
_symmetry.space_group_name_H-M   'P 1'
#
loop_
_entity.id
_entity.type
_entity.pdbx_description
1 polymer ?
#
loop_
_entity_poly.entity_id
_entity_poly.type
_entity_poly.pdbx_seq_one_letter_code
_entity_poly.pdbx_strand_id
1 'polypeptide(L)' 'LEYLHSGCRPPIIHRDVKTSNILLNGNSEAKIADFGLSKNCAADDITHITTSVYGTPGYVDP' A
#
# COMPACT_ATOMS: atom_id res chain seq x y z
N LEU A 1 5.95 0.68 5.18
CA LEU A 1 5.71 1.12 3.79
C LEU A 1 6.96 0.99 2.93
N GLU A 2 8.12 1.49 3.39
CA GLU A 2 9.40 1.31 2.69
C GLU A 2 9.66 -0.12 2.22
N TYR A 3 9.40 -1.13 3.07
CA TYR A 3 9.54 -2.53 2.69
C TYR A 3 8.69 -2.90 1.46
N LEU A 4 7.45 -2.42 1.34
CA LEU A 4 6.60 -2.72 0.19
C LEU A 4 7.11 -2.04 -1.09
N HIS A 5 7.60 -0.79 -0.97
CA HIS A 5 8.01 0.02 -2.13
C HIS A 5 9.42 -0.33 -2.63
N SER A 6 10.35 -0.64 -1.73
CA SER A 6 11.77 -0.81 -2.05
C SER A 6 12.32 -2.19 -1.67
N GLY A 7 11.69 -2.88 -0.72
CA GLY A 7 12.12 -4.19 -0.22
C GLY A 7 11.52 -5.38 -0.98
N CYS A 8 10.32 -5.22 -1.56
CA CYS A 8 9.66 -6.25 -2.37
C CYS A 8 10.11 -6.18 -3.84
N ARG A 9 10.23 -7.36 -4.48
CA ARG A 9 10.46 -7.50 -5.93
C ARG A 9 9.42 -8.46 -6.52
N PRO A 10 8.48 -7.97 -7.35
CA PRO A 10 8.27 -6.58 -7.75
C PRO A 10 7.83 -5.66 -6.59
N PRO A 11 8.06 -4.33 -6.68
CA PRO A 11 7.50 -3.36 -5.74
C PRO A 11 5.98 -3.48 -5.62
N ILE A 12 5.46 -3.24 -4.41
CA ILE A 12 4.03 -3.34 -4.09
C ILE A 12 3.52 -1.98 -3.62
N ILE A 13 2.49 -1.45 -4.26
CA ILE A 13 1.75 -0.27 -3.78
C ILE A 13 0.47 -0.74 -3.10
N HIS A 14 0.27 -0.34 -1.84
CA HIS A 14 -0.88 -0.80 -1.03
C HIS A 14 -2.22 -0.22 -1.51
N ARG A 15 -2.22 1.05 -1.96
CA ARG A 15 -3.36 1.86 -2.42
C ARG A 15 -4.50 2.12 -1.40
N ASP A 16 -4.50 1.47 -0.23
CA ASP A 16 -5.49 1.75 0.83
C ASP A 16 -4.88 1.81 2.24
N VAL A 17 -3.89 2.70 2.43
CA VAL A 17 -3.29 2.93 3.76
C VAL A 17 -4.19 3.87 4.56
N LYS A 18 -4.72 3.36 5.67
CA LYS A 18 -5.58 4.09 6.61
C LYS A 18 -5.41 3.53 8.01
N THR A 19 -5.86 4.26 9.03
CA THR A 19 -5.73 3.85 10.44
C THR A 19 -6.39 2.51 10.72
N SER A 20 -7.55 2.21 10.12
CA SER A 20 -8.23 0.92 10.28
C SER A 20 -7.47 -0.27 9.67
N ASN A 21 -6.51 -0.01 8.78
CA ASN A 21 -5.67 -1.02 8.12
C ASN A 21 -4.29 -1.15 8.78
N ILE A 22 -4.07 -0.46 9.92
CA ILE A 22 -2.88 -0.60 10.75
C ILE A 22 -3.31 -1.35 12.01
N LEU A 23 -3.01 -2.65 12.05
CA LEU A 23 -3.30 -3.50 13.19
C LEU A 23 -2.18 -3.37 14.23
N LEU A 24 -2.53 -3.49 15.51
CA LEU A 24 -1.58 -3.59 16.60
C LEU A 24 -1.60 -5.01 17.16
N ASN A 25 -0.43 -5.61 17.34
CA ASN A 25 -0.32 -6.88 18.07
C ASN A 25 -0.24 -6.66 19.59
N GLY A 26 -0.11 -7.75 20.36
CA GLY A 26 -0.01 -7.69 21.82
C GLY A 26 1.20 -6.93 22.37
N ASN A 27 2.20 -6.63 21.53
CA ASN A 27 3.38 -5.86 21.88
C ASN A 27 3.29 -4.39 21.43
N SER A 28 2.10 -3.93 21.00
CA SER A 28 1.88 -2.61 20.39
C SER A 28 2.71 -2.35 19.13
N GLU A 29 3.10 -3.41 18.42
CA GLU A 29 3.78 -3.28 17.14
C GLU A 29 2.75 -3.16 16.01
N ALA A 30 2.95 -2.15 15.16
CA ALA A 30 2.10 -1.91 14.01
C ALA A 30 2.36 -2.90 12.88
N LYS A 31 1.28 -3.45 12.31
CA LYS A 31 1.29 -4.31 11.12
C LYS A 31 0.28 -3.80 10.10
N ILE A 32 0.72 -3.65 8.86
CA ILE A 32 -0.14 -3.27 7.75
C ILE A 32 -1.02 -4.47 7.37
N ALA A 33 -2.31 -4.22 7.18
CA ALA A 33 -3.31 -5.20 6.78
C ALA A 33 -4.14 -4.72 5.58
N ASP A 34 -4.95 -5.62 5.04
CA ASP A 34 -5.86 -5.40 3.92
C ASP A 34 -5.19 -4.98 2.59
N PHE A 35 -4.57 -5.96 1.96
CA PHE A 35 -3.92 -5.82 0.66
C PHE A 35 -4.89 -6.02 -0.52
N GLY A 36 -6.21 -6.01 -0.29
CA GLY A 36 -7.21 -6.27 -1.33
C GLY A 36 -7.16 -5.29 -2.50
N LEU A 37 -6.68 -4.07 -2.24
CA LEU A 37 -6.43 -3.04 -3.24
C LEU A 37 -4.97 -2.93 -3.65
N SER A 38 -4.07 -3.80 -3.21
CA SER A 38 -2.65 -3.69 -3.55
C SER A 38 -2.37 -3.98 -5.03
N LYS A 39 -1.27 -3.43 -5.55
CA LYS A 39 -0.82 -3.62 -6.93
C LYS A 39 0.68 -3.87 -6.98
N ASN A 40 1.08 -4.91 -7.70
CA ASN A 40 2.48 -5.14 -8.07
C ASN A 40 2.84 -4.22 -9.24
N CYS A 41 4.00 -3.58 -9.16
CA CYS A 41 4.48 -2.64 -10.15
C CYS A 41 5.60 -3.30 -10.96
N ALA A 42 5.54 -3.24 -12.29
CA ALA A 42 6.68 -3.66 -13.09
C ALA A 42 7.86 -2.69 -12.84
N ALA A 43 9.08 -3.12 -13.15
CA ALA A 43 10.27 -2.27 -12.99
C ALA A 43 10.20 -0.97 -13.82
N ASP A 44 9.41 -0.95 -14.88
CA ASP A 44 9.22 0.21 -15.75
C ASP A 44 8.09 1.15 -15.26
N ASP A 45 7.26 0.70 -14.32
CA ASP A 45 6.08 1.41 -13.79
C ASP A 45 6.38 2.25 -12.53
N ILE A 46 7.67 2.41 -12.17
CA ILE A 46 8.06 3.03 -10.89
C ILE A 46 7.64 4.50 -10.80
N THR A 47 7.54 5.20 -11.94
CA THR A 47 7.19 6.63 -11.99
C THR A 47 5.70 6.89 -12.14
N HIS A 48 4.95 5.98 -12.76
CA HIS A 48 3.52 6.14 -13.01
C HIS A 48 2.86 4.78 -13.22
N ILE A 49 1.64 4.63 -12.68
CA ILE A 49 0.81 3.46 -12.95
C ILE A 49 -0.58 3.95 -13.33
N THR A 50 -1.01 3.63 -14.55
CA THR A 50 -2.37 3.95 -14.99
C THR A 50 -3.32 2.87 -14.45
N THR A 51 -4.06 3.19 -13.38
CA THR A 51 -5.13 2.33 -12.84
C THR A 51 -6.37 3.15 -12.54
N SER A 52 -7.53 2.51 -12.41
CA SER A 52 -8.71 3.17 -11.86
C SER A 52 -8.41 3.74 -10.47
N VAL A 53 -9.14 4.78 -10.05
CA VAL A 53 -9.00 5.35 -8.72
C VAL A 53 -9.50 4.33 -7.68
N TYR A 54 -8.64 3.99 -6.72
CA TYR A 54 -8.94 3.13 -5.59
C TYR A 54 -8.46 3.79 -4.29
N GLY A 55 -9.13 3.48 -3.18
CA GLY A 55 -8.74 3.93 -1.84
C GLY A 55 -9.94 4.40 -1.02
N THR A 56 -9.66 4.86 0.19
CA THR A 56 -10.68 5.34 1.13
C THR A 56 -10.82 6.87 1.08
N PRO A 57 -12.04 7.43 0.98
CA PRO A 57 -12.24 8.88 1.00
C PRO A 57 -11.53 9.57 2.17
N GLY A 58 -10.83 10.67 1.91
CA GLY A 58 -9.98 11.38 2.88
C GLY A 58 -8.54 10.84 2.99
N TYR A 59 -8.26 9.67 2.40
CA TYR A 59 -6.91 9.07 2.29
C TYR A 59 -6.44 8.90 0.84
N VAL A 60 -7.33 9.10 -0.14
CA VAL A 60 -6.98 9.09 -1.56
C VAL A 60 -6.10 10.29 -1.89
N ASP A 61 -5.01 10.05 -2.61
CA ASP A 61 -4.12 11.06 -3.16
C ASP A 61 -4.87 11.92 -4.20
N PRO A 62 -4.80 13.28 -4.14
CA PRO A 62 -5.57 14.18 -5.00
C PRO A 62 -5.23 14.12 -6.49
#